data_AF-A0A2D7XFS4-F1
#
_entry.id   AF-A0A2D7XFS4-F1
#
_cell.length_a   1.000
_cell.length_b   1.000
_cell.length_c   1.000
_cell.angle_alpha   90.00
_cell.angle_beta   90.00
_cell.angle_gamma   90.00
#
_symmetry.space_group_name_H-M   'P 1'
#
loop_
_entity.id
_entity.type
_entity.pdbx_description
1 polymer ?
#
loop_
_entity_poly.entity_id
_entity_poly.type
_entity_poly.pdbx_seq_one_letter_code
_entity_poly.pdbx_strand_id
1 'polypeptide(L)'
;MSKISTYTTVAPTASDKLIGTDVAGTVTDATKNFTAGSVAALAKKAGVLSLPAHADNATASGAGLAAGDLYQTDGTGAAPLNAAGIVMVVQ
;
A
#
# COMPACT_ATOMS: atom_id res chain seq x y z
N MET A 1 7.66 -23.08 -33.07
CA MET A 1 7.16 -21.96 -32.26
C MET A 1 8.35 -21.25 -31.64
N SER A 2 8.66 -20.03 -32.05
CA SER A 2 9.70 -19.25 -31.39
C SER A 2 9.19 -18.86 -30.00
N LYS A 3 9.83 -19.39 -28.96
CA LYS A 3 9.55 -19.00 -27.59
C LYS A 3 10.14 -17.60 -27.39
N ILE A 4 9.31 -16.64 -27.02
CA ILE A 4 9.78 -15.34 -26.55
C ILE A 4 10.60 -15.63 -25.27
N SER A 5 11.93 -15.46 -25.34
CA SER A 5 12.86 -15.84 -24.28
C SER A 5 13.26 -14.68 -23.36
N THR A 6 12.92 -13.44 -23.68
CA THR A 6 13.23 -12.27 -22.85
C THR A 6 12.12 -11.22 -22.92
N TYR A 7 11.73 -10.71 -21.76
CA TYR A 7 10.91 -9.50 -21.62
C TYR A 7 11.78 -8.45 -20.94
N THR A 8 11.82 -7.23 -21.50
CA THR A 8 12.44 -6.10 -20.82
C THR A 8 11.52 -5.66 -19.68
N THR A 9 12.07 -5.53 -18.47
CA THR A 9 11.34 -4.92 -17.36
C THR A 9 11.30 -3.42 -17.58
N VAL A 10 10.09 -2.86 -17.60
CA VAL A 10 9.85 -1.41 -17.68
C VAL A 10 9.08 -1.01 -16.44
N ALA A 11 9.41 0.16 -15.87
CA ALA A 11 8.66 0.70 -14.74
C ALA A 11 7.22 1.02 -15.19
N PRO A 12 6.19 0.54 -14.47
CA PRO A 12 4.81 0.75 -14.89
C PRO A 12 4.41 2.22 -14.78
N THR A 13 3.63 2.69 -15.75
CA THR A 13 3.00 4.02 -15.70
C THR A 13 1.63 3.94 -15.07
N ALA A 14 1.12 5.05 -14.50
CA ALA A 14 -0.22 5.08 -13.90
C ALA A 14 -1.35 4.73 -14.89
N SER A 15 -1.11 4.90 -16.19
CA SER A 15 -2.05 4.59 -17.27
C SER A 15 -1.98 3.15 -17.75
N ASP A 16 -0.99 2.37 -17.30
CA ASP A 16 -0.85 0.98 -17.70
C ASP A 16 -2.07 0.19 -17.26
N LYS A 17 -2.57 -0.62 -18.20
CA LYS A 17 -3.75 -1.45 -17.97
C LYS A 17 -3.32 -2.72 -17.25
N LEU A 18 -3.93 -2.96 -16.10
CA LEU A 18 -3.83 -4.22 -15.37
C LEU A 18 -5.13 -5.00 -15.61
N ILE A 19 -4.97 -6.27 -15.94
CA ILE A 19 -6.06 -7.20 -16.16
C ILE A 19 -6.08 -8.15 -14.97
N GLY A 20 -7.17 -8.16 -14.21
CA GLY A 20 -7.37 -9.11 -13.13
C GLY A 20 -8.62 -9.95 -13.35
N THR A 21 -8.54 -11.21 -12.97
CA THR A 21 -9.70 -12.09 -12.80
C THR A 21 -10.10 -12.07 -11.33
N ASP A 22 -11.36 -11.84 -11.01
CA ASP A 22 -11.87 -12.10 -9.66
C ASP A 22 -11.78 -13.61 -9.39
N VAL A 23 -11.23 -14.01 -8.24
CA VAL A 23 -11.16 -15.42 -7.83
C VAL A 23 -12.40 -15.82 -7.01
N ALA A 24 -13.25 -14.87 -6.63
CA ALA A 24 -14.40 -15.12 -5.75
C ALA A 24 -15.75 -15.17 -6.51
N GLY A 25 -16.22 -16.39 -6.79
CA GLY A 25 -17.62 -16.68 -7.14
C GLY A 25 -18.07 -16.22 -8.54
N THR A 26 -19.21 -16.75 -8.99
CA THR A 26 -19.76 -16.60 -10.34
C THR A 26 -19.78 -15.14 -10.82
N VAL A 27 -18.82 -14.78 -11.67
CA VAL A 27 -18.60 -13.41 -12.14
C VAL A 27 -19.40 -13.11 -13.39
N THR A 28 -20.24 -12.08 -13.34
CA THR A 28 -20.97 -11.51 -14.48
C THR A 28 -20.03 -10.83 -15.51
N ASP A 29 -18.81 -10.46 -15.08
CA ASP A 29 -17.71 -9.94 -15.91
C ASP A 29 -16.38 -10.54 -15.42
N ALA A 30 -15.89 -11.58 -16.10
CA ALA A 30 -14.73 -12.37 -15.66
C ALA A 30 -13.38 -11.63 -15.73
N THR A 31 -13.34 -10.44 -16.33
CA THR A 31 -12.12 -9.63 -16.49
C THR A 31 -12.37 -8.20 -16.05
N LYS A 32 -11.93 -7.86 -14.82
CA LYS A 32 -11.90 -6.48 -14.36
C LYS A 32 -10.69 -5.78 -14.99
N ASN A 33 -10.96 -4.65 -15.63
CA ASN A 33 -9.96 -3.79 -16.22
C ASN A 33 -9.70 -2.62 -15.27
N PHE A 34 -8.50 -2.56 -14.69
CA PHE A 34 -8.06 -1.47 -13.84
C PHE A 34 -6.78 -0.85 -14.39
N THR A 35 -6.44 0.36 -13.95
CA THR A 35 -5.15 0.97 -14.26
C THR A 35 -4.21 0.84 -13.07
N ALA A 36 -2.89 0.86 -13.29
CA ALA A 36 -1.92 0.87 -12.20
C ALA A 36 -2.18 2.04 -11.23
N GLY A 37 -2.57 3.20 -11.75
CA GLY A 37 -2.97 4.36 -10.97
C GLY A 37 -4.20 4.13 -10.10
N SER A 38 -5.19 3.37 -10.57
CA SER A 38 -6.38 3.03 -9.78
C SER A 38 -6.05 2.10 -8.60
N VAL A 39 -5.09 1.18 -8.78
CA VAL A 39 -4.60 0.31 -7.70
C VAL A 39 -3.80 1.12 -6.69
N ALA A 40 -2.88 1.98 -7.15
CA ALA A 40 -2.13 2.89 -6.28
C ALA A 40 -3.05 3.85 -5.50
N ALA A 41 -4.18 4.25 -6.08
CA ALA A 41 -5.17 5.08 -5.40
C ALA A 41 -5.89 4.36 -4.24
N LEU A 42 -5.97 3.03 -4.26
CA LEU A 42 -6.52 2.26 -3.13
C LEU A 42 -5.68 2.48 -1.87
N ALA A 43 -4.37 2.65 -2.00
CA ALA A 43 -3.48 2.93 -0.87
C ALA A 43 -3.83 4.22 -0.11
N LYS A 44 -4.61 5.13 -0.71
CA LYS A 44 -5.08 6.36 -0.06
C LYS A 44 -6.32 6.16 0.80
N LYS A 45 -6.97 4.99 0.75
CA LYS A 45 -8.20 4.70 1.49
C LYS A 45 -7.85 4.11 2.86
N ALA A 46 -8.47 4.64 3.89
CA ALA A 46 -8.37 4.07 5.24
C ALA A 46 -8.78 2.59 5.23
N GLY A 47 -8.01 1.74 5.90
CA GLY A 47 -8.25 0.30 5.97
C GLY A 47 -7.70 -0.52 4.80
N VAL A 48 -7.15 0.10 3.76
CA VAL A 48 -6.42 -0.64 2.70
C VAL A 48 -4.98 -0.93 3.12
N LEU A 49 -4.30 0.07 3.72
CA LEU A 49 -2.98 -0.16 4.31
C LEU A 49 -3.15 -0.65 5.74
N SER A 50 -2.54 -1.80 6.05
CA SER A 50 -2.33 -2.25 7.42
C SER A 50 -1.05 -1.60 7.95
N LEU A 51 -1.18 -0.42 8.56
CA LEU A 51 -0.06 0.30 9.17
C LEU A 51 0.17 -0.18 10.61
N PRO A 52 1.43 -0.44 11.01
CA PRO A 52 1.74 -0.69 12.43
C PRO A 52 1.47 0.58 13.25
N ALA A 53 1.01 0.38 14.49
CA ALA A 53 0.68 1.47 15.40
C ALA A 53 1.78 1.64 16.46
N HIS A 54 2.27 2.88 16.64
CA HIS A 54 3.32 3.23 17.60
C HIS A 54 3.04 4.59 18.23
N ALA A 55 3.59 4.86 19.41
CA ALA A 55 3.37 6.12 20.12
C ALA A 55 4.00 7.32 19.39
N ASP A 56 5.17 7.13 18.78
CA ASP A 56 5.99 8.15 18.15
C ASP A 56 7.07 7.53 17.23
N ASN A 57 7.97 8.36 16.68
CA ASN A 57 9.04 7.91 15.79
C ASN A 57 10.06 7.00 16.50
N ALA A 58 10.34 7.27 17.78
CA ALA A 58 11.34 6.54 18.53
C ALA A 58 10.88 5.11 18.81
N THR A 59 9.61 4.94 19.16
CA THR A 59 8.98 3.63 19.34
C THR A 59 8.84 2.86 18.03
N ALA A 60 8.49 3.53 16.92
CA ALA A 60 8.46 2.91 15.59
C ALA A 60 9.85 2.42 15.14
N SER A 61 10.86 3.27 15.27
CA SER A 61 12.26 2.92 14.93
C SER A 61 12.79 1.80 15.84
N GLY A 62 12.47 1.85 17.13
CA GLY A 62 12.81 0.81 18.09
C GLY A 62 12.13 -0.53 17.83
N ALA A 63 10.96 -0.51 17.17
CA ALA A 63 10.25 -1.71 16.71
C ALA A 63 10.79 -2.27 15.37
N GLY A 64 11.77 -1.61 14.76
CA GLY A 64 12.46 -2.07 13.56
C GLY A 64 11.93 -1.52 12.23
N LEU A 65 11.06 -0.50 12.26
CA LEU A 65 10.71 0.23 11.04
C LEU A 65 11.91 1.05 10.56
N ALA A 66 12.11 1.09 9.25
CA ALA A 66 13.19 1.85 8.62
C ALA A 66 12.73 3.28 8.28
N ALA A 67 13.69 4.19 8.11
CA ALA A 67 13.41 5.55 7.65
C ALA A 67 12.67 5.52 6.30
N GLY A 68 11.57 6.29 6.21
CA GLY A 68 10.66 6.30 5.06
C GLY A 68 9.45 5.36 5.18
N ASP A 69 9.44 4.44 6.15
CA ASP A 69 8.27 3.59 6.39
C ASP A 69 7.09 4.41 6.96
N LEU A 70 5.86 4.04 6.56
CA LEU A 70 4.64 4.62 7.11
C LEU A 70 4.20 3.85 8.35
N TYR A 71 3.82 4.57 9.39
CA TYR A 71 3.17 4.02 10.58
C TYR A 71 2.02 4.94 11.01
N GLN A 72 1.23 4.49 11.97
CA GLN A 72 0.18 5.32 12.57
C GLN A 72 0.37 5.48 14.07
N THR A 73 -0.15 6.56 14.65
CA THR A 73 -0.12 6.75 16.10
C THR A 73 -1.04 5.76 16.81
N ASP A 74 -0.61 5.23 17.95
CA ASP A 74 -1.44 4.39 18.83
C ASP A 74 -2.27 5.20 19.86
N GLY A 75 -2.04 6.51 19.95
CA GLY A 75 -2.71 7.41 20.87
C GLY A 75 -2.11 7.49 22.28
N THR A 76 -1.02 6.78 22.54
CA THR A 76 -0.30 6.82 23.83
C THR A 76 0.85 7.82 23.86
N GLY A 77 1.20 8.42 22.71
CA GLY A 77 2.22 9.45 22.59
C GLY A 77 1.86 10.76 23.32
N ALA A 78 2.87 11.61 23.55
CA ALA A 78 2.65 12.96 24.07
C ALA A 78 1.95 13.84 23.02
N ALA A 79 1.17 14.84 23.48
CA ALA A 79 0.55 15.81 22.57
C ALA A 79 1.61 16.42 21.63
N PRO A 80 1.36 16.49 20.31
CA PRO A 80 0.07 16.33 19.62
C PRO A 80 -0.28 14.90 19.16
N LEU A 81 0.51 13.88 19.52
CA LEU A 81 0.37 12.49 19.05
C LEU A 81 -0.53 11.61 19.94
N ASN A 82 -1.22 12.22 20.91
CA ASN A 82 -2.11 11.56 21.88
C ASN A 82 -3.49 11.19 21.29
N ALA A 83 -3.58 11.00 19.98
CA ALA A 83 -4.75 10.49 19.27
C ALA A 83 -4.31 9.35 18.37
N ALA A 84 -5.08 8.26 18.32
CA ALA A 84 -4.77 7.12 17.47
C ALA A 84 -5.13 7.39 16.00
N GLY A 85 -4.36 6.81 15.07
CA GLY A 85 -4.65 6.83 13.63
C GLY A 85 -4.08 8.03 12.85
N ILE A 86 -3.21 8.85 13.45
CA ILE A 86 -2.44 9.86 12.71
C ILE A 86 -1.35 9.13 11.93
N VAL A 87 -1.35 9.28 10.60
CA VAL A 87 -0.32 8.65 9.74
C VAL A 87 0.96 9.50 9.78
N MET A 88 2.07 8.83 10.06
CA MET A 88 3.40 9.43 10.17
C MET A 88 4.39 8.64 9.33
N VAL A 89 5.53 9.27 9.02
CA VAL A 89 6.64 8.66 8.29
C VAL A 89 7.82 8.57 9.25
N VAL A 90 8.43 7.39 9.35
CA VAL A 90 9.65 7.21 10.14
C VAL A 90 10.75 8.09 9.56
N GLN A 91 11.36 8.92 10.41
CA GLN A 91 12.49 9.78 10.09
C GLN A 91 13.82 9.08 10.36
#